data_AF-A0A1Q8F6S5-F1
#
_entry.id   AF-A0A1Q8F6S5-F1
#
_cell.length_a   1.000
_cell.length_b   1.000
_cell.length_c   1.000
_cell.angle_alpha   90.00
_cell.angle_beta   90.00
_cell.angle_gamma   90.00
#
_symmetry.space_group_name_H-M   'P 1'
#
loop_
_entity.id
_entity.type
_entity.pdbx_description
1 polymer ?
#
loop_
_entity_poly.entity_id
_entity_poly.type
_entity_poly.pdbx_seq_one_letter_code
_entity_poly.pdbx_strand_id
1 'polypeptide(L)'
;MKSKQTLLNVTLGCLLAVGISGCAVAKTHHGHKTHAQAHAQEGAVQYGDESPWAGNYKAVTDDGRTVAEIHVDTTGETYIDGNQVKPSHSGSDYLKFKQETITYTLRKSGASWKDSDAGTSGRILFD
;
A
#
# COMPACT_ATOMS: atom_id res chain seq x y z
N MET A 1 -20.21 -25.98 59.43
CA MET A 1 -20.87 -24.84 58.77
C MET A 1 -19.90 -24.23 57.76
N LYS A 2 -20.42 -23.72 56.65
CA LYS A 2 -19.79 -23.48 55.34
C LYS A 2 -18.55 -22.55 55.36
N SER A 3 -17.49 -22.95 54.67
CA SER A 3 -16.49 -22.03 54.11
C SER A 3 -16.51 -22.20 52.59
N LYS A 4 -17.00 -21.19 51.87
CA LYS A 4 -17.06 -21.14 50.41
C LYS A 4 -16.03 -20.14 49.93
N GLN A 5 -15.04 -20.69 49.23
CA GLN A 5 -14.10 -20.03 48.34
C GLN A 5 -14.83 -19.66 47.05
N THR A 6 -14.72 -18.41 46.56
CA THR A 6 -14.79 -18.05 45.13
C THR A 6 -14.28 -16.61 44.98
N LEU A 7 -13.05 -16.47 44.48
CA LEU A 7 -12.60 -15.28 43.76
C LEU A 7 -13.25 -15.32 42.37
N LEU A 8 -13.77 -14.19 41.90
CA LEU A 8 -13.83 -13.80 40.48
C LEU A 8 -14.32 -12.34 40.41
N ASN A 9 -13.37 -11.40 40.45
CA ASN A 9 -13.58 -10.05 39.98
C ASN A 9 -13.02 -9.98 38.56
N VAL A 10 -13.89 -10.07 37.55
CA VAL A 10 -13.60 -9.59 36.21
C VAL A 10 -14.59 -8.48 35.92
N THR A 11 -14.03 -7.29 35.81
CA THR A 11 -14.69 -6.01 35.59
C THR A 11 -15.45 -5.97 34.28
N LEU A 12 -16.71 -5.57 34.40
CA LEU A 12 -17.65 -5.16 33.38
C LEU A 12 -17.27 -3.78 32.81
N GLY A 13 -17.27 -3.63 31.49
CA GLY A 13 -17.09 -2.36 30.77
C GLY A 13 -16.11 -2.55 29.59
N CYS A 14 -16.42 -2.24 28.34
CA CYS A 14 -17.15 -1.07 27.88
C CYS A 14 -17.94 -1.37 26.59
N LEU A 15 -19.10 -0.74 26.53
CA LEU A 15 -20.09 -0.70 25.47
C LEU A 15 -19.69 0.41 24.49
N LEU A 16 -19.48 0.15 23.19
CA LEU A 16 -19.56 1.14 22.11
C LEU A 16 -20.00 0.40 20.83
N ALA A 17 -21.29 0.42 20.50
CA ALA A 17 -21.99 1.45 19.71
C ALA A 17 -22.09 1.02 18.23
N VAL A 18 -23.33 0.70 17.83
CA VAL A 18 -23.77 0.54 16.45
C VAL A 18 -23.55 1.85 15.70
N GLY A 19 -22.96 1.78 14.52
CA GLY A 19 -22.87 2.88 13.57
C GLY A 19 -23.07 2.36 12.15
N ILE A 20 -24.34 2.29 11.73
CA ILE A 20 -24.69 2.30 10.31
C ILE A 20 -24.31 3.67 9.75
N SER A 21 -23.41 3.71 8.76
CA SER A 21 -23.39 4.79 7.78
C SER A 21 -22.75 4.27 6.50
N GLY A 22 -23.60 3.78 5.60
CA GLY A 22 -23.25 3.68 4.20
C GLY A 22 -23.05 5.09 3.66
N CYS A 23 -21.81 5.45 3.32
CA CYS A 23 -21.52 6.65 2.55
C CYS A 23 -21.28 6.23 1.11
N ALA A 24 -22.32 6.34 0.29
CA ALA A 24 -22.14 6.51 -1.14
C ALA A 24 -21.35 7.82 -1.34
N VAL A 25 -20.14 7.74 -1.89
CA VAL A 25 -19.44 8.91 -2.42
C VAL A 25 -19.34 8.74 -3.92
N ALA A 26 -20.05 9.64 -4.59
CA ALA A 26 -20.09 9.82 -6.02
C ALA A 26 -18.72 10.16 -6.60
N LYS A 27 -18.53 9.79 -7.87
CA LYS A 27 -17.47 10.31 -8.74
C LYS A 27 -17.45 11.85 -8.71
N THR A 28 -16.29 12.46 -8.46
CA THR A 28 -15.96 13.81 -8.95
C THR A 28 -14.48 13.92 -9.29
N HIS A 29 -14.20 14.43 -10.48
CA HIS A 29 -12.88 14.78 -11.03
C HIS A 29 -12.28 16.05 -10.37
N HIS A 30 -10.94 16.13 -10.40
CA HIS A 30 -10.06 17.31 -10.25
C HIS A 30 -9.99 18.06 -8.90
N GLY A 31 -8.78 18.20 -8.37
CA GLY A 31 -8.45 19.23 -7.36
C GLY A 31 -7.16 18.98 -6.58
N HIS A 32 -6.25 19.94 -6.61
CA HIS A 32 -4.88 19.92 -6.12
C HIS A 32 -4.76 20.12 -4.58
N LYS A 33 -3.78 19.47 -3.95
CA LYS A 33 -3.08 19.76 -2.67
C LYS A 33 -3.87 19.60 -1.35
N THR A 34 -3.36 18.76 -0.42
CA THR A 34 -2.65 19.14 0.83
C THR A 34 -2.22 17.90 1.61
N HIS A 35 -1.04 17.98 2.24
CA HIS A 35 -0.41 16.92 3.04
C HIS A 35 -1.26 16.51 4.24
N ALA A 36 -1.50 15.20 4.37
CA ALA A 36 -1.78 14.55 5.65
C ALA A 36 -0.98 13.25 5.71
N GLN A 37 0.13 13.27 6.46
CA GLN A 37 0.83 12.07 6.85
C GLN A 37 -0.03 11.31 7.86
N ALA A 38 -0.46 10.11 7.49
CA ALA A 38 -0.81 9.05 8.43
C ALA A 38 -0.09 7.77 7.99
N HIS A 39 0.84 7.33 8.84
CA HIS A 39 1.47 6.03 8.73
C HIS A 39 0.42 4.90 8.81
N ALA A 40 0.75 3.79 8.16
CA ALA A 40 0.03 2.51 8.12
C ALA A 40 -1.28 2.53 7.33
N GLN A 41 -1.21 2.01 6.10
CA GLN A 41 -2.37 1.39 5.48
C GLN A 41 -2.04 -0.08 5.23
N GLU A 42 -2.28 -0.86 6.27
CA GLU A 42 -2.67 -2.26 6.18
C GLU A 42 -4.04 -2.31 5.47
N GLY A 43 -4.01 -2.15 4.15
CA GLY A 43 -5.18 -2.25 3.30
C GLY A 43 -5.06 -3.49 2.43
N ALA A 44 -5.47 -4.65 2.94
CA ALA A 44 -5.75 -5.79 2.08
C ALA A 44 -7.00 -5.46 1.26
N VAL A 45 -6.80 -4.89 0.08
CA VAL A 45 -7.86 -4.56 -0.86
C VAL A 45 -8.48 -5.85 -1.40
N GLN A 46 -9.81 -5.92 -1.40
CA GLN A 46 -10.60 -7.05 -1.88
C GLN A 46 -10.36 -7.25 -3.38
N TYR A 47 -10.08 -8.50 -3.79
CA TYR A 47 -9.86 -8.88 -5.19
C TYR A 47 -11.17 -8.82 -5.97
N GLY A 48 -11.41 -7.68 -6.64
CA GLY A 48 -12.19 -7.66 -7.88
C GLY A 48 -11.34 -8.15 -9.07
N ASP A 49 -11.89 -8.04 -10.27
CA ASP A 49 -11.23 -8.31 -11.57
C ASP A 49 -9.95 -7.47 -11.80
N GLU A 50 -9.66 -6.53 -10.90
CA GLU A 50 -8.55 -5.58 -10.97
C GLU A 50 -7.24 -6.16 -10.40
N SER A 51 -6.12 -5.72 -10.97
CA SER A 51 -4.78 -6.02 -10.48
C SER A 51 -4.64 -5.64 -9.00
N PRO A 52 -4.11 -6.52 -8.13
CA PRO A 52 -3.87 -6.20 -6.72
C PRO A 52 -2.77 -5.17 -6.52
N TRP A 53 -2.07 -4.80 -7.60
CA TRP A 53 -1.00 -3.82 -7.61
C TRP A 53 -1.44 -2.51 -8.25
N ALA A 54 -2.71 -2.35 -8.63
CA ALA A 54 -3.21 -1.14 -9.26
C ALA A 54 -3.02 0.08 -8.34
N GLY A 55 -2.50 1.18 -8.89
CA GLY A 55 -2.25 2.40 -8.14
C GLY A 55 -1.08 3.22 -8.69
N ASN A 56 -0.84 4.35 -8.03
CA ASN A 56 0.31 5.20 -8.28
C ASN A 56 1.32 5.03 -7.15
N TYR A 57 2.60 5.03 -7.50
CA TYR A 57 3.69 4.90 -6.55
C TYR A 57 4.84 5.85 -6.92
N LYS A 58 5.62 6.23 -5.92
CA LYS A 58 6.85 7.02 -6.08
C LYS A 58 8.04 6.26 -5.52
N ALA A 59 9.00 5.98 -6.39
CA ALA A 59 10.32 5.51 -5.96
C ALA A 59 11.09 6.71 -5.41
N VAL A 60 11.58 6.61 -4.17
CA VAL A 60 12.31 7.68 -3.49
C VAL A 60 13.61 7.17 -2.89
N THR A 61 14.63 8.02 -2.89
CA THR A 61 15.87 7.80 -2.12
C THR A 61 15.63 8.02 -0.62
N ASP A 62 16.61 7.66 0.21
CA ASP A 62 16.52 7.88 1.66
C ASP A 62 16.48 9.37 2.05
N ASP A 63 17.04 10.26 1.23
CA ASP A 63 16.93 11.72 1.38
C ASP A 63 15.63 12.30 0.80
N GLY A 64 14.70 11.46 0.33
CA GLY A 64 13.36 11.85 -0.10
C GLY A 64 13.26 12.37 -1.53
N ARG A 65 14.31 12.23 -2.35
CA ARG A 65 14.29 12.61 -3.75
C ARG A 65 13.52 11.57 -4.57
N THR A 66 12.64 12.04 -5.45
CA THR A 66 11.95 11.16 -6.39
C THR A 66 12.93 10.65 -7.45
N VAL A 67 12.92 9.34 -7.65
CA VAL A 67 13.70 8.62 -8.66
C VAL A 67 12.83 8.29 -9.87
N ALA A 68 11.60 7.86 -9.61
CA ALA A 68 10.64 7.53 -10.67
C ALA A 68 9.20 7.57 -10.14
N GLU A 69 8.27 7.83 -11.05
CA GLU A 69 6.84 7.66 -10.85
C GLU A 69 6.40 6.35 -11.49
N ILE A 70 5.66 5.55 -10.75
CA ILE A 70 5.22 4.22 -11.16
C ILE A 70 3.70 4.24 -11.19
N HIS A 71 3.12 3.79 -12.29
CA HIS A 71 1.69 3.54 -12.40
C HIS A 71 1.48 2.08 -12.73
N VAL A 72 0.57 1.44 -12.00
CA VAL A 72 0.02 0.14 -12.39
C VAL A 72 -1.47 0.34 -12.60
N ASP A 73 -1.96 0.01 -13.78
CA ASP A 73 -3.38 0.16 -14.07
C ASP A 73 -4.20 -0.98 -13.45
N THR A 74 -5.52 -0.94 -13.66
CA THR A 74 -6.43 -1.96 -13.16
C THR A 74 -6.26 -3.31 -13.85
N THR A 75 -5.61 -3.39 -15.01
CA THR A 75 -5.32 -4.64 -15.72
C THR A 75 -3.97 -5.26 -15.34
N GLY A 76 -3.14 -4.51 -14.62
CA GLY A 76 -1.79 -4.89 -14.21
C GLY A 76 -0.69 -4.43 -15.17
N GLU A 77 -1.02 -3.66 -16.20
CA GLU A 77 -0.03 -2.98 -17.02
C GLU A 77 0.73 -1.97 -16.17
N THR A 78 2.06 -2.01 -16.30
CA THR A 78 2.96 -1.24 -15.45
C THR A 78 3.70 -0.20 -16.28
N TYR A 79 3.86 0.99 -15.72
CA TYR A 79 4.47 2.15 -16.34
C TYR A 79 5.48 2.78 -15.39
N ILE A 80 6.62 3.20 -15.91
CA ILE A 80 7.63 4.01 -15.20
C ILE A 80 7.82 5.32 -15.95
N ASP A 81 7.56 6.44 -15.29
CA ASP A 81 7.58 7.78 -15.87
C ASP A 81 6.78 7.85 -17.18
N GLY A 82 5.61 7.20 -17.20
CA GLY A 82 4.72 7.09 -18.36
C GLY A 82 5.14 6.07 -19.42
N ASN A 83 6.32 5.45 -19.32
CA ASN A 83 6.76 4.43 -20.27
C ASN A 83 6.30 3.04 -19.82
N GLN A 84 5.56 2.33 -20.67
CA GLN A 84 5.11 0.98 -20.36
C GLN A 84 6.30 0.03 -20.23
N VAL A 85 6.32 -0.76 -19.16
CA VAL A 85 7.33 -1.78 -18.90
C VAL A 85 6.67 -3.11 -18.66
N LYS A 86 7.27 -4.17 -19.20
CA LYS A 86 6.80 -5.54 -18.95
C LYS A 86 7.34 -6.04 -17.60
N PRO A 87 6.49 -6.48 -16.66
CA PRO A 87 6.96 -7.12 -15.44
C PRO A 87 7.73 -8.40 -15.72
N SER A 88 8.85 -8.56 -15.02
CA SER A 88 9.62 -9.81 -14.98
C SER A 88 8.96 -10.88 -14.09
N HIS A 89 8.12 -10.45 -13.15
CA HIS A 89 7.29 -11.31 -12.32
C HIS A 89 6.02 -10.54 -11.93
N SER A 90 4.87 -11.17 -12.07
CA SER A 90 3.58 -10.68 -11.60
C SER A 90 2.87 -11.83 -10.88
N GLY A 91 2.71 -11.69 -9.57
CA GLY A 91 2.06 -12.69 -8.72
C GLY A 91 1.31 -12.04 -7.57
N SER A 92 0.62 -12.84 -6.76
CA SER A 92 -0.11 -12.37 -5.58
C SER A 92 0.80 -11.81 -4.48
N ASP A 93 2.06 -12.24 -4.45
CA ASP A 93 3.01 -11.95 -3.38
C ASP A 93 3.84 -10.70 -3.65
N TYR A 94 4.27 -10.53 -4.91
CA TYR A 94 5.01 -9.36 -5.34
C TYR A 94 4.86 -9.10 -6.84
N LEU A 95 5.11 -7.86 -7.23
CA LEU A 95 5.27 -7.42 -8.61
C LEU A 95 6.71 -6.93 -8.79
N LYS A 96 7.40 -7.41 -9.83
CA LYS A 96 8.80 -7.02 -10.11
C LYS A 96 8.99 -6.65 -11.57
N PHE A 97 9.46 -5.45 -11.79
CA PHE A 97 9.69 -4.87 -13.11
C PHE A 97 10.98 -4.04 -13.08
N LYS A 98 11.46 -3.65 -14.26
CA LYS A 98 12.80 -3.07 -14.41
C LYS A 98 12.78 -2.05 -15.54
N GLN A 99 13.53 -0.97 -15.36
CA GLN A 99 13.88 -0.01 -16.41
C GLN A 99 15.40 0.21 -16.35
N GLU A 100 16.09 0.05 -17.47
CA GLU A 100 17.56 0.14 -17.56
C GLU A 100 18.31 -0.73 -16.55
N THR A 101 18.86 -0.15 -15.49
CA THR A 101 19.62 -0.83 -14.41
C THR A 101 18.83 -0.89 -13.11
N ILE A 102 17.66 -0.23 -13.06
CA ILE A 102 16.85 -0.07 -11.85
C ILE A 102 15.76 -1.13 -11.81
N THR A 103 15.80 -1.96 -10.77
CA THR A 103 14.76 -2.96 -10.48
C THR A 103 13.82 -2.42 -9.41
N TYR A 104 12.52 -2.51 -9.66
CA TYR A 104 11.45 -2.10 -8.77
C TYR A 104 10.68 -3.33 -8.30
N THR A 105 10.41 -3.42 -7.01
CA THR A 105 9.66 -4.53 -6.42
C THR A 105 8.58 -3.99 -5.50
N LEU A 106 7.31 -4.27 -5.84
CA LEU A 106 6.17 -4.02 -4.97
C LEU A 106 5.84 -5.29 -4.20
N ARG A 107 5.64 -5.18 -2.88
CA ARG A 107 5.15 -6.26 -2.02
C ARG A 107 4.17 -5.68 -1.02
N LYS A 108 3.23 -6.49 -0.55
CA LYS A 108 2.27 -6.08 0.50
C LYS A 108 2.97 -5.70 1.82
N SER A 109 4.11 -6.31 2.12
CA SER A 109 4.91 -6.01 3.32
C SER A 109 5.86 -4.83 3.17
N GLY A 110 5.94 -4.21 1.98
CA GLY A 110 6.84 -3.11 1.68
C GLY A 110 7.41 -3.17 0.27
N ALA A 111 7.66 -2.01 -0.31
CA ALA A 111 8.11 -1.86 -1.68
C ALA A 111 9.45 -1.11 -1.75
N SER A 112 10.29 -1.48 -2.71
CA SER A 112 11.65 -0.94 -2.83
C SER A 112 12.19 -0.98 -4.26
N TRP A 113 13.20 -0.16 -4.50
CA TRP A 113 13.94 -0.15 -5.75
C TRP A 113 15.44 -0.28 -5.51
N LYS A 114 16.16 -0.77 -6.53
CA LYS A 114 17.62 -0.88 -6.52
C LYS A 114 18.18 -0.62 -7.92
N ASP A 115 19.14 0.29 -8.00
CA ASP A 115 19.98 0.49 -9.17
C ASP A 115 21.26 -0.33 -9.02
N SER A 116 21.46 -1.29 -9.93
CA SER A 116 22.67 -2.13 -9.90
C SER A 116 23.93 -1.41 -10.40
N ASP A 117 23.77 -0.37 -11.21
CA ASP A 117 24.89 0.38 -11.79
C ASP A 117 25.42 1.44 -10.82
N ALA A 118 24.51 2.28 -10.29
CA ALA A 118 24.86 3.28 -9.28
C ALA A 118 25.12 2.69 -7.88
N GLY A 119 24.71 1.44 -7.64
CA GLY A 119 24.80 0.80 -6.32
C GLY A 119 23.86 1.41 -5.27
N THR A 120 22.86 2.18 -5.71
CA THR A 120 21.89 2.86 -4.84
C THR A 120 20.58 2.10 -4.73
N SER A 121 19.83 2.36 -3.67
CA SER A 121 18.51 1.77 -3.44
C SER A 121 17.63 2.72 -2.65
N GLY A 122 16.34 2.42 -2.58
CA GLY A 122 15.42 3.16 -1.74
C GLY A 122 14.06 2.51 -1.62
N ARG A 123 13.11 3.27 -1.07
CA ARG A 123 11.75 2.82 -0.83
C ARG A 123 10.85 3.23 -1.99
N ILE A 124 9.76 2.48 -2.17
CA ILE A 124 8.66 2.88 -3.03
C ILE A 124 7.46 3.15 -2.13
N LEU A 125 6.87 4.33 -2.28
CA LEU A 125 5.73 4.79 -1.51
C LEU A 125 4.50 4.79 -2.40
N PHE A 126 3.33 4.48 -1.84
CA PHE A 126 2.05 4.71 -2.52
C PHE A 126 1.79 6.23 -2.55
N ASP A 127 1.31 6.75 -3.69
CA ASP A 127 1.00 8.17 -3.89
C ASP A 127 -0.51 8.45 -3.83
#